data_AF-A0A6S7A305-F1
#
_entry.id   AF-A0A6S7A305-F1
#
_cell.length_a   1.000
_cell.length_b   1.000
_cell.length_c   1.000
_cell.angle_alpha   90.00
_cell.angle_beta   90.00
_cell.angle_gamma   90.00
#
_symmetry.space_group_name_H-M   'P 1'
#
loop_
_entity.id
_entity.type
_entity.pdbx_description
1 polymer ?
#
loop_
_entity_poly.entity_id
_entity_poly.type
_entity_poly.pdbx_seq_one_letter_code
_entity_poly.pdbx_strand_id
1 'polypeptide(L)'
;MSAPIKPLTENFAVAPQLGPDDMADVAAAGYKSVIINRPDFEGGPDQPTAADVSKAAVAAGLQVEYQPVVGSAMTVSDVVRFAELLNTLPGPVLAYCRTGTRCTNLYAAAQQLG
;
A
#
# COMPACT_ATOMS: atom_id res chain seq x y z
N MET A 1 16.72 0.51 0.94
CA MET A 1 15.37 0.09 0.52
C MET A 1 15.52 -1.15 -0.35
N SER A 2 14.90 -2.27 0.03
CA SER A 2 15.18 -3.57 -0.61
C SER A 2 14.25 -3.90 -1.77
N ALA A 3 13.10 -3.22 -1.87
CA ALA A 3 12.06 -3.48 -2.85
C ALA A 3 11.97 -2.38 -3.94
N PRO A 4 11.79 -2.74 -5.22
CA PRO A 4 11.61 -1.75 -6.29
C PRO A 4 10.23 -1.09 -6.20
N ILE A 5 10.21 0.21 -5.92
CA ILE A 5 8.99 1.04 -6.03
C ILE A 5 8.76 1.36 -7.51
N LYS A 6 7.52 1.18 -7.96
CA LYS A 6 7.05 1.53 -9.31
C LYS A 6 6.04 2.68 -9.22
N PRO A 7 6.44 3.92 -9.55
CA PRO A 7 5.51 5.04 -9.70
C PRO A 7 4.51 4.75 -10.82
N LEU A 8 3.22 5.01 -10.60
CA LEU A 8 2.18 4.98 -11.63
C LEU A 8 1.77 6.40 -12.05
N THR A 9 1.82 7.34 -11.10
CA THR A 9 1.66 8.79 -11.31
C THR A 9 2.64 9.54 -10.41
N GLU A 10 2.63 10.88 -10.50
CA GLU A 10 3.41 11.73 -9.58
C GLU A 10 2.97 11.60 -8.11
N ASN A 11 1.71 11.22 -7.87
CA ASN A 11 1.11 11.17 -6.53
C ASN A 11 0.81 9.75 -6.04
N PHE A 12 1.05 8.72 -6.86
CA PHE A 12 0.78 7.33 -6.51
C PHE A 12 1.82 6.35 -7.06
N ALA A 13 2.29 5.46 -6.19
CA ALA A 13 3.21 4.39 -6.54
C ALA A 13 2.80 3.05 -5.94
N VAL A 14 3.34 1.97 -6.50
CA VAL A 14 3.14 0.61 -6.00
C VAL A 14 4.46 -0.09 -5.71
N ALA A 15 4.46 -1.06 -4.80
CA ALA A 15 5.62 -1.90 -4.50
C ALA A 15 5.22 -3.37 -4.29
N PRO A 16 6.17 -4.32 -4.42
CA PRO A 16 6.02 -5.67 -3.86
C PRO A 16 6.08 -5.60 -2.32
N GLN A 17 6.16 -6.75 -1.65
CA GLN A 17 6.18 -6.80 -0.18
C GLN A 17 7.22 -5.84 0.42
N LEU A 18 6.77 -5.00 1.35
CA LEU A 18 7.61 -4.15 2.19
C LEU A 18 7.65 -4.67 3.62
N GLY A 19 8.74 -4.43 4.31
CA GLY A 19 8.90 -4.70 5.74
C GLY A 19 8.97 -3.42 6.58
N PRO A 20 9.00 -3.57 7.92
CA PRO A 20 9.20 -2.44 8.84
C PRO A 20 10.44 -1.61 8.52
N ASP A 21 11.54 -2.27 8.13
CA ASP A 21 12.83 -1.62 7.85
C ASP A 21 12.81 -0.74 6.59
N ASP A 22 11.84 -0.93 5.69
CA ASP A 22 11.72 -0.10 4.49
C ASP A 22 11.04 1.26 4.78
N MET A 23 10.34 1.42 5.91
CA MET A 23 9.46 2.57 6.15
C MET A 23 10.23 3.90 6.27
N ALA A 24 11.44 3.88 6.83
CA ALA A 24 12.29 5.06 6.88
C ALA A 24 12.70 5.52 5.47
N ASP A 25 13.05 4.58 4.60
CA ASP A 25 13.42 4.89 3.22
C ASP A 25 12.20 5.36 2.41
N VAL A 26 11.01 4.79 2.66
CA VAL A 26 9.75 5.23 2.03
C VAL A 26 9.45 6.69 2.38
N ALA A 27 9.60 7.08 3.65
CA ALA A 27 9.45 8.47 4.08
C ALA A 27 10.52 9.38 3.45
N ALA A 28 11.78 8.93 3.43
CA ALA A 28 12.88 9.68 2.81
C ALA A 28 12.71 9.86 1.30
N ALA A 29 12.04 8.92 0.63
CA ALA A 29 11.67 9.04 -0.79
C ALA A 29 10.51 10.03 -1.04
N GLY A 30 9.93 10.63 0.01
CA GLY A 30 8.94 11.69 -0.07
C GLY A 30 7.48 11.21 -0.06
N TYR A 31 7.23 9.91 0.09
CA TYR A 31 5.88 9.41 0.32
C TYR A 31 5.38 9.86 1.70
N LYS A 32 4.08 10.13 1.79
CA LYS A 32 3.44 10.57 3.05
C LYS A 32 2.51 9.52 3.63
N SER A 33 2.05 8.59 2.80
CA SER A 33 1.13 7.53 3.22
C SER A 33 1.47 6.18 2.62
N VAL A 34 1.18 5.11 3.36
CA VAL A 34 1.31 3.72 2.95
C VAL A 34 -0.02 2.99 3.05
N ILE A 35 -0.43 2.30 1.98
CA ILE A 35 -1.60 1.40 1.99
C ILE A 35 -1.12 -0.05 1.89
N ILE A 36 -1.50 -0.86 2.88
CA ILE A 36 -1.19 -2.28 2.94
C ILE A 36 -2.36 -3.07 2.35
N ASN A 37 -2.20 -3.57 1.13
CA ASN A 37 -3.23 -4.36 0.45
C ASN A 37 -3.03 -5.88 0.53
N ARG A 38 -2.01 -6.34 1.27
CA ARG A 38 -1.78 -7.77 1.50
C ARG A 38 -2.37 -8.19 2.85
N PRO A 39 -3.32 -9.14 2.89
CA PRO A 39 -3.73 -9.79 4.12
C PRO A 39 -2.53 -10.38 4.85
N ASP A 40 -2.53 -10.30 6.18
CA ASP A 40 -1.54 -10.97 7.01
C ASP A 40 -1.55 -12.48 6.79
N PHE A 41 -0.36 -13.07 6.91
CA PHE A 41 -0.12 -14.51 6.78
C PHE A 41 -0.46 -15.12 5.41
N GLU A 42 -0.76 -14.32 4.38
CA GLU A 42 -0.97 -14.80 3.00
C GLU A 42 0.28 -15.55 2.47
N GLY A 43 1.48 -15.11 2.86
CA GLY A 43 2.76 -15.76 2.55
C GLY A 43 3.27 -16.74 3.59
N GLY A 44 2.52 -17.02 4.64
CA GLY A 44 2.98 -17.79 5.81
C GLY A 44 3.46 -16.91 6.98
N PRO A 45 3.99 -17.54 8.05
CA PRO A 45 4.32 -16.87 9.31
C PRO A 45 5.48 -15.88 9.21
N ASP A 46 6.36 -16.03 8.21
CA ASP A 46 7.51 -15.15 7.98
C ASP A 46 7.14 -13.85 7.24
N GLN A 47 5.87 -13.69 6.83
CA GLN A 47 5.39 -12.46 6.25
C GLN A 47 5.43 -11.33 7.31
N PRO A 48 6.04 -10.18 7.02
CA PRO A 48 5.92 -9.01 7.88
C PRO A 48 4.46 -8.62 8.07
N THR A 49 4.02 -8.51 9.32
CA THR A 49 2.62 -8.22 9.63
C THR A 49 2.29 -6.77 9.32
N ALA A 50 1.02 -6.51 8.99
CA ALA A 50 0.52 -5.16 8.82
C ALA A 50 0.71 -4.33 10.10
N ALA A 51 0.62 -4.95 11.28
CA ALA A 51 0.85 -4.28 12.56
C ALA A 51 2.30 -3.80 12.71
N ASP A 52 3.29 -4.65 12.40
CA ASP A 52 4.70 -4.29 12.50
C ASP A 52 5.07 -3.21 11.49
N VAL A 53 4.60 -3.35 10.25
CA VAL A 53 4.83 -2.34 9.20
C VAL A 53 4.15 -1.02 9.57
N SER A 54 2.91 -1.06 10.08
CA SER A 54 2.19 0.14 10.51
C SER A 54 2.90 0.88 11.64
N LYS A 55 3.41 0.15 12.63
CA LYS A 55 4.18 0.74 13.73
C LYS A 55 5.44 1.46 13.22
N ALA A 56 6.18 0.85 12.31
CA ALA A 56 7.36 1.46 11.70
C ALA A 56 7.02 2.64 10.78
N ALA A 57 5.91 2.55 10.04
CA ALA A 57 5.42 3.64 9.20
C ALA A 57 5.11 4.88 10.03
N VAL A 58 4.35 4.73 11.11
CA VAL A 58 4.03 5.83 12.03
C VAL A 58 5.30 6.40 12.67
N ALA A 59 6.25 5.55 13.08
CA ALA A 59 7.53 6.00 13.62
C ALA A 59 8.37 6.79 12.62
N ALA A 60 8.25 6.50 11.32
CA ALA A 60 8.88 7.24 10.22
C ALA A 60 8.10 8.50 9.80
N GLY A 61 6.96 8.80 10.43
CA GLY A 61 6.12 9.95 10.11
C GLY A 61 5.17 9.75 8.93
N LEU A 62 4.94 8.50 8.52
CA LEU A 62 3.98 8.14 7.48
C LEU A 62 2.59 7.92 8.09
N GLN A 63 1.54 8.29 7.35
CA GLN A 63 0.21 7.73 7.58
C GLN A 63 0.14 6.31 7.01
N VAL A 64 -0.62 5.44 7.66
CA VAL A 64 -0.73 4.04 7.24
C VAL A 64 -2.16 3.56 7.31
N GLU A 65 -2.58 2.84 6.28
CA GLU A 65 -3.89 2.23 6.19
C GLU A 65 -3.76 0.75 5.84
N TYR A 66 -4.41 -0.10 6.62
CA TYR A 66 -4.52 -1.52 6.34
C TYR A 66 -5.85 -1.79 5.64
N GLN A 67 -5.79 -2.06 4.34
CA GLN A 67 -6.93 -2.42 3.51
C GLN A 67 -6.65 -3.75 2.82
N PRO A 68 -6.76 -4.89 3.55
CA PRO A 68 -6.48 -6.20 2.99
C PRO A 68 -7.49 -6.54 1.91
N VAL A 69 -6.99 -6.84 0.72
CA VAL A 69 -7.82 -7.29 -0.42
C VAL A 69 -7.30 -8.63 -0.87
N VAL A 70 -8.17 -9.61 -1.12
CA VAL A 70 -7.76 -10.89 -1.73
C VAL A 70 -7.76 -10.73 -3.24
N GLY A 71 -6.61 -10.95 -3.88
CA GLY A 71 -6.44 -10.61 -5.31
C GLY A 71 -7.45 -11.28 -6.27
N SER A 72 -7.89 -12.51 -5.95
CA SER A 72 -8.89 -13.24 -6.74
C SER A 72 -10.35 -12.89 -6.39
N ALA A 73 -10.58 -12.10 -5.33
CA ALA A 73 -11.89 -11.78 -4.80
C ALA A 73 -12.06 -10.28 -4.53
N MET A 74 -11.41 -9.44 -5.35
CA MET A 74 -11.56 -7.99 -5.28
C MET A 74 -13.02 -7.60 -5.59
N THR A 75 -13.61 -6.80 -4.70
CA THR A 75 -15.01 -6.37 -4.79
C THR A 75 -15.10 -4.89 -5.19
N VAL A 76 -16.30 -4.46 -5.61
CA VAL A 76 -16.57 -3.04 -5.86
C VAL A 76 -16.36 -2.21 -4.59
N SER A 77 -16.73 -2.74 -3.42
CA SER A 77 -16.49 -2.08 -2.14
C SER A 77 -15.01 -1.86 -1.84
N ASP A 78 -14.13 -2.78 -2.23
CA ASP A 78 -12.68 -2.61 -2.10
C ASP A 78 -12.17 -1.45 -2.98
N VAL A 79 -12.72 -1.33 -4.19
CA VAL A 79 -12.37 -0.26 -5.13
C VAL A 79 -12.85 1.09 -4.59
N VAL A 80 -14.08 1.17 -4.10
CA VAL A 80 -14.64 2.40 -3.49
C VAL A 80 -13.82 2.82 -2.28
N ARG A 81 -13.52 1.88 -1.38
CA ARG A 81 -12.68 2.15 -0.20
C ARG A 81 -11.29 2.62 -0.60
N PHE A 82 -10.67 2.00 -1.61
CA PHE A 82 -9.36 2.43 -2.08
C PHE A 82 -9.40 3.84 -2.68
N ALA A 83 -10.43 4.18 -3.46
CA ALA A 83 -10.63 5.54 -3.98
C ALA A 83 -10.79 6.58 -2.88
N GLU A 84 -11.55 6.27 -1.82
CA GLU A 84 -11.66 7.14 -0.63
C GLU A 84 -10.30 7.36 0.03
N LEU A 85 -9.50 6.30 0.19
CA LEU A 85 -8.16 6.39 0.77
C LEU A 85 -7.25 7.29 -0.06
N LEU A 86 -7.26 7.16 -1.39
CA LEU A 86 -6.47 8.03 -2.28
C LEU A 86 -6.87 9.52 -2.17
N ASN A 87 -8.13 9.81 -1.87
CA ASN A 87 -8.64 11.17 -1.71
C ASN A 87 -8.40 11.76 -0.31
N THR A 88 -8.26 10.91 0.71
CA THR A 88 -8.21 11.34 2.12
C THR A 88 -6.80 11.30 2.70
N LEU A 89 -5.95 10.39 2.22
CA LEU A 89 -4.58 10.27 2.68
C LEU A 89 -3.68 11.36 2.08
N PRO A 90 -2.70 11.88 2.84
CA PRO A 90 -1.72 12.81 2.30
C PRO A 90 -0.87 12.12 1.25
N GLY A 91 -0.78 12.72 0.07
CA GLY A 91 0.06 12.25 -1.03
C GLY A 91 1.49 12.82 -1.00
N PRO A 92 2.44 12.19 -1.68
CA PRO A 92 2.30 10.97 -2.49
C PRO A 92 2.00 9.71 -1.68
N VAL A 93 1.13 8.83 -2.22
CA VAL A 93 0.71 7.57 -1.57
C VAL A 93 1.45 6.39 -2.19
N LEU A 94 1.97 5.50 -1.34
CA LEU A 94 2.56 4.22 -1.75
C LEU A 94 1.65 3.07 -1.31
N ALA A 95 1.23 2.21 -2.24
CA ALA A 95 0.51 0.98 -1.90
C ALA A 95 1.37 -0.25 -2.15
N TYR A 96 1.30 -1.26 -1.29
CA TYR A 96 1.99 -2.52 -1.54
C TYR A 96 1.12 -3.74 -1.30
N CYS A 97 1.47 -4.82 -2.00
CA CYS A 97 0.90 -6.14 -1.75
C CYS A 97 2.01 -7.20 -1.81
N ARG A 98 1.74 -8.42 -2.31
CA ARG A 98 2.80 -9.40 -2.56
C ARG A 98 3.73 -8.98 -3.71
N THR A 99 3.17 -8.53 -4.84
CA THR A 99 3.89 -8.25 -6.09
C THR A 99 3.61 -6.86 -6.68
N GLY A 100 2.81 -6.03 -6.02
CA GLY A 100 2.32 -4.74 -6.53
C GLY A 100 1.14 -4.83 -7.53
N THR A 101 0.83 -6.02 -8.06
CA THR A 101 -0.25 -6.21 -9.05
C THR A 101 -1.63 -5.85 -8.50
N ARG A 102 -1.91 -6.23 -7.24
CA ARG A 102 -3.19 -5.94 -6.58
C ARG A 102 -3.45 -4.45 -6.46
N CYS A 103 -2.43 -3.71 -6.04
CA CYS A 103 -2.48 -2.26 -5.89
C CYS A 103 -2.66 -1.58 -7.24
N THR A 104 -1.96 -2.07 -8.28
CA THR A 104 -2.15 -1.59 -9.66
C THR A 104 -3.59 -1.77 -10.13
N ASN A 105 -4.19 -2.94 -9.88
CA ASN A 105 -5.56 -3.22 -10.30
C ASN A 105 -6.59 -2.39 -9.51
N LEU A 106 -6.42 -2.25 -8.19
CA LEU A 106 -7.26 -1.38 -7.35
C LEU A 106 -7.20 0.07 -7.83
N TYR A 107 -5.99 0.57 -8.11
CA TYR A 107 -5.80 1.91 -8.63
C TYR A 107 -6.51 2.09 -9.97
N ALA A 108 -6.26 1.21 -10.94
CA ALA A 108 -6.88 1.28 -12.27
C ALA A 108 -8.42 1.23 -12.20
N ALA A 109 -8.99 0.41 -11.31
CA ALA A 109 -10.43 0.34 -11.08
C ALA A 109 -10.96 1.60 -10.38
N ALA A 110 -10.23 2.14 -9.40
CA ALA A 110 -10.61 3.35 -8.68
C ALA A 110 -10.65 4.58 -9.59
N GLN A 111 -9.75 4.65 -10.59
CA GLN A 111 -9.78 5.71 -11.61
C GLN A 111 -10.99 5.64 -12.55
N GLN A 112 -11.75 4.54 -12.55
CA GLN A 112 -12.96 4.38 -13.36
C GLN A 112 -14.25 4.68 -12.59
N LEU A 113 -14.17 4.98 -11.28
CA LEU A 113 -15.34 5.29 -10.45
C LEU A 113 -15.90 6.71 -10.68
N GLY A 114 -15.25 7.54 -11.51
CA GLY A 114 -15.68 8.90 -11.86
C GLY A 114 -14.81 9.53 -12.92
#